data_AF-A0AA97NTR3-F1
#
_entry.id   AF-A0AA97NTR3-F1
#
_cell.length_a   1.000
_cell.length_b   1.000
_cell.length_c   1.000
_cell.angle_alpha   90.00
_cell.angle_beta   90.00
_cell.angle_gamma   90.00
#
_symmetry.space_group_name_H-M   'P 1'
#
loop_
_entity.id
_entity.type
_entity.pdbx_description
1 polymer ?
#
loop_
_entity_poly.entity_id
_entity_poly.type
_entity_poly.pdbx_seq_one_letter_code
_entity_poly.pdbx_strand_id
1 'polypeptide(L)'
;MNHTNTKPQQPQIAIIPLTAFGLGTWQVYRLQWKTDLLAKCEDRLVRPPLPLPPRVDPAAVEDFDYRRVYVTGHFRHDQEMLIGPRMRDGEQGYMVVTPLQPITAEQSEAPTASGGDGTSTGSSLWQRVSGFFWGSSDNGGKDTAISAPQVAEPPPPAVLVNRGWVSKKLGDQKDRPESLPEGPVTVEGMIRKPWKKNMFTPDNRPDIGEFYFPDVEQMASLTGSQPIWIESTMEPGLLEVLEMQRKGIPIGRAAEVNLRNNHAQYIFTW
;
A
#
# COMPACT_ATOMS: atom_id res chain seq x y z
N MET A 1 18.72 -71.16 47.29
CA MET A 1 18.80 -70.34 46.06
C MET A 1 17.76 -69.25 46.14
N ASN A 2 18.13 -67.97 46.00
CA ASN A 2 17.22 -66.86 45.63
C ASN A 2 18.11 -65.67 45.23
N HIS A 3 18.34 -65.48 43.93
CA HIS A 3 19.03 -64.30 43.39
C HIS A 3 17.98 -63.23 43.08
N THR A 4 17.98 -62.12 43.83
CA THR A 4 17.16 -60.94 43.53
C THR A 4 17.89 -60.10 42.47
N ASN A 5 17.40 -60.19 41.24
CA ASN A 5 17.90 -59.42 40.09
C ASN A 5 17.23 -58.04 40.07
N THR A 6 17.87 -57.04 40.69
CA THR A 6 17.44 -55.65 40.57
C THR A 6 18.01 -55.04 39.29
N LYS A 7 17.21 -55.10 38.22
CA LYS A 7 17.52 -54.44 36.94
C LYS A 7 17.60 -52.91 37.18
N PRO A 8 18.68 -52.21 36.78
CA PRO A 8 18.78 -50.77 37.00
C PRO A 8 17.68 -50.05 36.22
N GLN A 9 16.93 -49.19 36.91
CA GLN A 9 15.88 -48.35 36.33
C GLN A 9 16.48 -47.52 35.21
N GLN A 10 16.05 -47.75 33.96
CA GLN A 10 16.59 -47.07 32.79
C GLN A 10 16.17 -45.59 32.81
N PRO A 11 17.11 -44.61 32.90
CA PRO A 11 16.78 -43.17 32.94
C PRO A 11 16.08 -42.66 31.67
N GLN A 12 16.01 -43.49 30.64
CA GLN A 12 15.41 -43.27 29.34
C GLN A 12 13.89 -42.98 29.43
N ILE A 13 13.21 -43.56 30.42
CA ILE A 13 11.76 -43.38 30.60
C ILE A 13 11.41 -41.95 31.04
N ALA A 14 12.31 -41.27 31.75
CA ALA A 14 12.11 -39.89 32.21
C ALA A 14 12.36 -38.85 31.10
N ILE A 15 13.08 -39.20 30.03
CA ILE A 15 13.41 -38.29 28.94
C ILE A 15 12.16 -37.97 28.10
N ILE A 16 11.33 -38.97 27.83
CA ILE A 16 10.11 -38.83 27.02
C ILE A 16 9.12 -37.79 27.58
N PRO A 17 8.73 -37.81 28.88
CA PRO A 17 7.84 -36.79 29.42
C PRO A 17 8.49 -35.41 29.50
N LEU A 18 9.81 -35.32 29.75
CA LEU A 18 10.53 -34.05 29.77
C LEU A 18 10.56 -33.38 28.39
N THR A 19 10.85 -34.15 27.34
CA THR A 19 10.85 -33.63 25.97
C THR A 19 9.43 -33.31 25.49
N ALA A 20 8.43 -34.13 25.83
CA ALA A 20 7.03 -33.85 25.51
C ALA A 20 6.54 -32.57 26.21
N PHE A 21 6.91 -32.34 27.47
CA PHE A 21 6.57 -31.11 28.20
C PHE A 21 7.27 -29.87 27.62
N GLY A 22 8.55 -30.00 27.28
CA GLY A 22 9.32 -28.93 26.61
C GLY A 22 8.72 -28.57 25.25
N LEU A 23 8.40 -29.58 24.44
CA LEU A 23 7.73 -29.40 23.14
C LEU A 23 6.32 -28.82 23.30
N GLY A 24 5.55 -29.27 24.28
CA GLY A 24 4.21 -28.74 24.57
C GLY A 24 4.26 -27.26 24.97
N THR A 25 5.19 -26.89 25.85
CA THR A 25 5.39 -25.50 26.26
C THR A 25 5.83 -24.64 25.08
N TRP A 26 6.73 -25.14 24.23
CA TRP A 26 7.13 -24.46 23.01
C TRP A 26 5.98 -24.29 22.02
N GLN A 27 5.12 -25.30 21.84
CA GLN A 27 3.93 -25.19 20.99
C GLN A 27 2.97 -24.10 21.47
N VAL A 28 2.72 -24.01 22.79
CA VAL A 28 1.87 -22.95 23.37
C VAL A 28 2.51 -21.58 23.19
N TYR A 29 3.81 -21.43 23.48
CA TYR A 29 4.53 -20.17 23.29
C TYR A 29 4.56 -19.74 21.81
N ARG A 30 4.77 -20.69 20.89
CA ARG A 30 4.78 -20.43 19.44
C ARG A 30 3.40 -20.02 18.94
N LEU A 31 2.34 -20.64 19.48
CA LEU A 31 0.96 -20.26 19.19
C LEU A 31 0.68 -18.84 19.68
N GLN A 32 1.03 -18.52 20.93
CA GLN A 32 0.84 -17.19 21.53
C GLN A 32 1.54 -16.09 20.72
N TRP A 33 2.80 -16.32 20.33
CA TRP A 33 3.52 -15.40 19.44
C TRP A 33 2.80 -15.18 18.10
N LYS A 34 2.27 -16.26 17.49
CA LYS A 34 1.52 -16.15 16.24
C LYS A 34 0.20 -15.41 16.42
N THR A 35 -0.54 -15.66 17.50
CA THR A 35 -1.78 -14.95 17.81
C THR A 35 -1.54 -13.47 18.12
N ASP A 36 -0.46 -13.13 18.83
CA ASP A 36 -0.13 -11.73 19.13
C ASP A 36 0.27 -10.96 17.86
N LEU A 37 0.97 -11.62 16.94
CA LEU A 37 1.29 -11.06 15.64
C LEU A 37 0.04 -10.83 14.79
N LEU A 38 -0.89 -11.79 14.79
CA LEU A 38 -2.16 -11.65 14.09
C LEU A 38 -2.98 -10.50 14.68
N ALA A 39 -3.12 -10.43 16.00
CA ALA A 39 -3.85 -9.36 16.70
C ALA A 39 -3.27 -7.96 16.42
N LYS A 40 -1.93 -7.81 16.42
CA LYS A 40 -1.27 -6.55 16.06
C LYS A 40 -1.55 -6.13 14.62
N CYS A 41 -1.69 -7.10 13.73
CA CYS A 41 -1.94 -6.85 12.32
C CYS A 41 -3.42 -6.56 12.03
N GLU A 42 -4.34 -7.28 12.66
CA GLU A 42 -5.78 -7.02 12.62
C GLU A 42 -6.09 -5.61 13.16
N ASP A 43 -5.50 -5.20 14.28
CA ASP A 43 -5.68 -3.85 14.82
C ASP A 43 -5.21 -2.75 13.85
N ARG A 44 -4.19 -3.02 13.02
CA ARG A 44 -3.73 -2.07 11.99
C ARG A 44 -4.62 -2.06 10.76
N LEU A 45 -5.20 -3.20 10.37
CA LEU A 45 -6.12 -3.31 9.24
C LEU A 45 -7.48 -2.67 9.49
N VAL A 46 -7.98 -2.75 10.73
CA VAL A 46 -9.32 -2.25 11.10
C VAL A 46 -9.34 -0.72 11.28
N ARG A 47 -8.17 -0.09 11.51
CA ARG A 47 -8.09 1.37 11.62
C ARG A 47 -8.55 2.05 10.33
N PRO A 48 -9.27 3.19 10.42
CA PRO A 48 -9.71 3.92 9.24
C PRO A 48 -8.50 4.32 8.38
N PRO A 49 -8.64 4.27 7.04
CA PRO A 49 -7.55 4.63 6.14
C PRO A 49 -7.18 6.10 6.35
N LEU A 50 -5.88 6.41 6.35
CA LEU A 50 -5.39 7.78 6.48
C LEU A 50 -5.13 8.39 5.11
N PRO A 51 -5.31 9.71 4.94
CA PRO A 51 -4.77 10.39 3.79
C PRO A 51 -3.26 10.20 3.76
N LEU A 52 -2.71 9.84 2.60
CA LEU A 52 -1.28 9.73 2.44
C LEU A 52 -0.61 11.10 2.66
N PRO A 53 0.36 11.24 3.57
CA PRO A 53 1.03 12.51 3.75
C PRO A 53 1.84 12.88 2.49
N PRO A 54 2.01 14.17 2.16
CA PRO A 54 2.66 14.62 0.93
C PRO A 54 4.08 14.09 0.74
N ARG A 55 4.81 13.86 1.83
CA ARG A 55 6.11 13.21 1.84
C ARG A 55 6.13 12.13 2.92
N VAL A 56 6.45 10.90 2.53
CA VAL A 56 6.68 9.79 3.46
C VAL A 56 8.17 9.51 3.47
N ASP A 57 8.76 9.41 4.66
CA ASP A 57 10.13 8.91 4.81
C ASP A 57 10.16 7.40 4.50
N PRO A 58 10.95 6.93 3.52
CA PRO A 58 11.07 5.50 3.22
C PRO A 58 11.51 4.66 4.42
N ALA A 59 12.26 5.24 5.37
CA ALA A 59 12.68 4.54 6.58
C ALA A 59 11.49 4.24 7.52
N ALA A 60 10.44 5.06 7.49
CA ALA A 60 9.24 4.85 8.31
C ALA A 60 8.32 3.75 7.75
N VAL A 61 8.57 3.26 6.52
CA VAL A 61 7.74 2.22 5.88
C VAL A 61 7.69 0.93 6.71
N GLU A 62 8.77 0.60 7.46
CA GLU A 62 8.77 -0.58 8.35
C GLU A 62 7.80 -0.43 9.53
N ASP A 63 7.57 0.80 10.00
CA ASP A 63 6.57 1.10 11.04
C ASP A 63 5.14 1.17 10.45
N PHE A 64 5.02 1.57 9.18
CA PHE A 64 3.76 1.67 8.43
C PHE A 64 3.34 0.38 7.71
N ASP A 65 4.11 -0.71 7.82
CA ASP A 65 3.70 -2.01 7.30
C ASP A 65 2.28 -2.31 7.81
N TYR A 66 1.38 -2.55 6.84
CA TYR A 66 -0.06 -2.82 6.99
C TYR A 66 -0.97 -1.62 7.30
N ARG A 67 -0.50 -0.37 7.20
CA ARG A 67 -1.41 0.79 7.32
C ARG A 67 -2.18 1.02 6.02
N ARG A 68 -3.51 1.06 6.13
CA ARG A 68 -4.41 1.48 5.05
C ARG A 68 -4.28 2.99 4.82
N VAL A 69 -4.11 3.37 3.56
CA VAL A 69 -4.04 4.76 3.11
C VAL A 69 -4.96 4.98 1.92
N TYR A 70 -5.38 6.22 1.73
CA TYR A 70 -6.00 6.66 0.49
C TYR A 70 -5.24 7.84 -0.09
N VAL A 71 -5.19 7.89 -1.42
CA VAL A 71 -4.56 8.99 -2.17
C VAL A 71 -5.43 9.31 -3.38
N THR A 72 -5.75 10.59 -3.56
CA THR A 72 -6.51 11.08 -4.72
C THR A 72 -5.55 11.78 -5.67
N GLY A 73 -5.65 11.46 -6.96
CA GLY A 73 -4.72 12.00 -7.95
C GLY A 73 -5.03 11.59 -9.38
N HIS A 74 -4.15 11.94 -10.30
CA HIS A 74 -4.21 11.51 -11.70
C HIS A 74 -3.15 10.45 -11.98
N PHE A 75 -3.53 9.38 -12.67
CA PHE A 75 -2.56 8.37 -13.09
C PHE A 75 -1.74 8.87 -14.28
N ARG A 76 -0.43 8.69 -14.20
CA ARG A 76 0.50 8.94 -15.30
C ARG A 76 0.63 7.67 -16.14
N HIS A 77 -0.38 7.40 -16.97
CA HIS A 77 -0.44 6.19 -17.81
C HIS A 77 0.70 6.11 -18.83
N ASP A 78 1.29 7.24 -19.21
CA ASP A 78 2.50 7.33 -20.03
C ASP A 78 3.73 6.69 -19.37
N GLN A 79 3.72 6.56 -18.04
CA GLN A 79 4.79 5.97 -17.24
C GLN A 79 4.39 4.65 -16.56
N GLU A 80 3.38 3.98 -17.09
CA GLU A 80 2.96 2.68 -16.59
C GLU A 80 4.05 1.62 -16.84
N MET A 81 4.29 0.78 -15.84
CA MET A 81 5.29 -0.27 -15.86
C MET A 81 4.62 -1.62 -15.60
N LEU A 82 4.97 -2.63 -16.40
CA LEU A 82 4.46 -3.99 -16.27
C LEU A 82 5.51 -4.89 -15.61
N ILE A 83 5.18 -5.43 -14.43
CA ILE A 83 6.03 -6.39 -13.73
C ILE A 83 5.58 -7.81 -14.04
N GLY A 84 6.41 -8.59 -14.71
CA GLY A 84 6.07 -9.95 -15.10
C GLY A 84 7.26 -10.85 -15.41
N PRO A 85 7.01 -12.14 -15.71
CA PRO A 85 5.70 -12.77 -15.74
C PRO A 85 5.11 -13.04 -14.33
N ARG A 86 3.78 -12.97 -14.18
CA ARG A 86 3.05 -13.31 -12.95
C ARG A 86 1.88 -14.23 -13.23
N MET A 87 1.77 -15.30 -12.46
CA MET A 87 0.67 -16.26 -12.55
C MET A 87 -0.47 -15.86 -11.61
N ARG A 88 -1.70 -15.90 -12.12
CA ARG A 88 -2.94 -15.80 -11.33
C ARG A 88 -3.96 -16.77 -11.92
N ASP A 89 -4.54 -17.63 -11.08
CA ASP A 89 -5.60 -18.58 -11.46
C ASP A 89 -5.27 -19.45 -12.71
N GLY A 90 -3.99 -19.81 -12.87
CA GLY A 90 -3.49 -20.60 -14.01
C GLY A 90 -3.18 -19.79 -15.27
N GLU A 91 -3.48 -18.48 -15.30
CA GLU A 91 -3.15 -17.59 -16.39
C GLU A 91 -1.87 -16.78 -16.14
N GLN A 92 -1.08 -16.58 -17.19
CA GLN A 92 0.07 -15.69 -17.16
C GLN A 92 -0.37 -14.25 -17.43
N GLY A 93 0.23 -13.32 -16.69
CA GLY A 93 -0.01 -11.89 -16.84
C GLY A 93 1.09 -11.04 -16.23
N TYR A 94 0.73 -9.80 -15.94
CA TYR A 94 1.60 -8.76 -15.41
C TYR A 94 0.94 -8.09 -14.21
N MET A 95 1.74 -7.56 -13.29
CA MET A 95 1.24 -6.54 -12.37
C MET A 95 1.43 -5.17 -12.99
N VAL A 96 0.38 -4.37 -12.92
CA VAL A 96 0.35 -3.01 -13.45
C VAL A 96 0.76 -2.05 -12.34
N VAL A 97 1.86 -1.34 -12.56
CA VAL A 97 2.32 -0.29 -11.67
C VAL A 97 2.22 1.03 -12.40
N THR A 98 1.47 1.97 -11.84
CA THR A 98 1.27 3.29 -12.45
C THR A 98 1.62 4.37 -11.42
N PRO A 99 2.49 5.33 -11.75
CA PRO A 99 2.68 6.51 -10.92
C PRO A 99 1.38 7.29 -10.80
N LEU A 100 0.99 7.62 -9.57
CA LEU A 100 -0.14 8.48 -9.29
C LEU A 100 0.39 9.84 -8.85
N GLN A 101 0.00 10.89 -9.56
CA GLN A 101 0.29 12.27 -9.20
C GLN A 101 -0.80 12.77 -8.24
N PRO A 102 -0.53 12.94 -6.93
CA PRO A 102 -1.56 13.34 -5.99
C PRO A 102 -2.00 14.79 -6.24
N ILE A 103 -3.28 15.04 -6.02
CA ILE A 103 -3.84 16.40 -5.98
C ILE A 103 -3.99 16.82 -4.51
N THR A 104 -3.62 18.04 -4.18
CA THR A 104 -3.81 18.57 -2.82
C THR A 104 -5.31 18.75 -2.56
N ALA A 105 -5.78 18.58 -1.32
CA ALA A 105 -7.21 18.69 -0.97
C ALA A 105 -7.85 20.03 -1.41
N GLU A 106 -7.07 21.12 -1.47
CA GLU A 106 -7.52 22.42 -2.01
C GLU A 106 -7.83 22.39 -3.53
N GLN A 107 -7.30 21.41 -4.26
CA GLN A 107 -7.49 21.20 -5.70
C GLN A 107 -8.53 20.10 -6.01
N SER A 108 -9.06 19.44 -4.98
CA SER A 108 -10.08 18.39 -5.12
C SER A 108 -11.49 18.95 -5.33
N GLU A 109 -11.71 20.26 -5.13
CA GLU A 109 -12.96 20.94 -5.48
C GLU A 109 -12.91 21.41 -6.94
N ALA A 110 -13.29 20.54 -7.87
CA ALA A 110 -13.57 20.98 -9.25
C ALA A 110 -14.85 21.85 -9.28
N PRO A 111 -14.92 22.89 -10.13
CA PRO A 111 -16.07 23.79 -10.20
C PRO A 111 -17.25 23.04 -10.82
N THR A 112 -18.22 22.64 -10.00
CA THR A 112 -19.56 22.29 -10.48
C THR A 112 -20.27 23.56 -10.92
N ALA A 113 -19.92 24.05 -12.10
CA ALA A 113 -20.77 24.99 -12.82
C ALA A 113 -21.92 24.20 -13.47
N SER A 114 -23.07 24.14 -12.80
CA SER A 114 -24.34 24.17 -13.50
C SER A 114 -25.21 25.27 -12.89
N GLY A 115 -25.61 26.21 -13.74
CA GLY A 115 -26.52 27.28 -13.36
C GLY A 115 -27.91 26.73 -13.02
N GLY A 116 -28.56 27.36 -12.06
CA GLY A 116 -29.94 27.12 -11.68
C GLY A 116 -30.29 27.88 -10.42
N ASP A 117 -31.15 28.88 -10.57
CA ASP A 117 -31.58 29.86 -9.58
C ASP A 117 -32.06 29.30 -8.23
N GLY A 118 -31.95 30.15 -7.20
CA GLY A 118 -32.87 30.13 -6.07
C GLY A 118 -32.28 29.79 -4.71
N THR A 119 -31.91 30.84 -3.97
CA THR A 119 -32.02 30.97 -2.50
C THR A 119 -32.07 29.69 -1.66
N SER A 120 -30.97 29.36 -0.95
CA SER A 120 -31.07 28.92 0.45
C SER A 120 -29.72 29.02 1.19
N THR A 121 -29.76 29.88 2.21
CA THR A 121 -28.98 29.94 3.45
C THR A 121 -27.88 28.89 3.66
N GLY A 122 -26.65 29.24 3.31
CA GLY A 122 -25.44 28.52 3.73
C GLY A 122 -25.00 28.94 5.13
N SER A 123 -25.13 28.04 6.10
CA SER A 123 -24.45 28.12 7.40
C SER A 123 -23.13 27.38 7.31
N SER A 124 -22.03 28.07 6.98
CA SER A 124 -20.67 27.53 7.07
C SER A 124 -19.96 28.08 8.32
N LEU A 125 -19.79 27.20 9.29
CA LEU A 125 -19.28 27.44 10.65
C LEU A 125 -17.75 27.61 10.74
N TRP A 126 -17.05 27.96 9.66
CA TRP A 126 -15.57 27.99 9.61
C TRP A 126 -14.91 29.35 9.33
N GLN A 127 -15.63 30.47 9.36
CA GLN A 127 -15.03 31.81 9.25
C GLN A 127 -14.61 32.47 10.59
N ARG A 128 -14.32 31.70 11.65
CA ARG A 128 -14.03 32.27 12.99
C ARG A 128 -12.69 31.92 13.62
N VAL A 129 -11.63 31.69 12.84
CA VAL A 129 -10.27 31.56 13.42
C VAL A 129 -9.21 32.24 12.54
N SER A 130 -9.25 33.57 12.49
CA SER A 130 -8.08 34.42 12.22
C SER A 130 -8.44 35.89 12.46
N GLY A 131 -8.60 36.26 13.73
CA GLY A 131 -8.84 37.66 14.10
C GLY A 131 -8.37 37.95 15.51
N PHE A 132 -7.09 38.34 15.65
CA PHE A 132 -6.50 39.14 16.74
C PHE A 132 -4.99 39.31 16.43
N PHE A 133 -4.29 40.46 16.45
CA PHE A 133 -4.58 41.89 16.65
C PHE A 133 -3.28 42.69 16.32
N TRP A 134 -3.39 44.02 16.31
CA TRP A 134 -2.35 45.08 16.20
C TRP A 134 -1.93 45.52 14.78
N GLY A 135 -1.95 46.81 14.40
CA GLY A 135 -2.33 48.04 15.09
C GLY A 135 -2.62 49.17 14.10
N SER A 136 -3.41 50.13 14.57
CA SER A 136 -3.83 51.35 13.85
C SER A 136 -2.66 52.28 13.58
N SER A 137 -2.56 52.75 12.33
CA SER A 137 -1.94 54.03 12.00
C SER A 137 -2.70 54.61 10.81
N ASP A 138 -3.52 55.62 11.09
CA ASP A 138 -4.14 56.46 10.07
C ASP A 138 -3.04 57.19 9.27
N ASN A 139 -2.97 56.92 7.97
CA ASN A 139 -2.61 57.97 7.01
C ASN A 139 -3.13 57.61 5.62
N GLY A 140 -3.82 58.56 5.02
CA GLY A 140 -4.41 58.42 3.69
C GLY A 140 -3.36 58.17 2.62
N GLY A 141 -3.45 57.01 1.98
CA GLY A 141 -2.76 56.64 0.76
C GLY A 141 -3.58 55.57 0.08
N LYS A 142 -3.87 55.74 -1.21
CA LYS A 142 -4.61 54.75 -2.00
C LYS A 142 -3.70 53.55 -2.23
N ASP A 143 -3.64 52.67 -1.25
CA ASP A 143 -2.88 51.44 -1.35
C ASP A 143 -3.80 50.39 -1.97
N THR A 144 -3.71 50.26 -3.30
CA THR A 144 -4.14 49.05 -3.98
C THR A 144 -3.44 47.87 -3.32
N ALA A 145 -4.17 47.14 -2.49
CA ALA A 145 -3.74 45.84 -1.98
C ALA A 145 -3.58 44.91 -3.17
N ILE A 146 -2.37 44.86 -3.73
CA ILE A 146 -1.96 43.80 -4.63
C ILE A 146 -1.85 42.58 -3.73
N SER A 147 -2.91 41.77 -3.68
CA SER A 147 -2.85 40.43 -3.10
C SER A 147 -1.61 39.75 -3.68
N ALA A 148 -0.65 39.43 -2.81
CA ALA A 148 0.54 38.69 -3.20
C ALA A 148 0.09 37.46 -3.98
N PRO A 149 0.70 37.14 -5.14
CA PRO A 149 0.40 35.90 -5.83
C PRO A 149 0.70 34.76 -4.85
N GLN A 150 -0.31 33.99 -4.46
CA GLN A 150 -0.11 32.71 -3.80
C GLN A 150 0.80 31.91 -4.74
N VAL A 151 2.07 31.78 -4.36
CA VAL A 151 2.99 30.85 -5.03
C VAL A 151 2.40 29.49 -4.74
N ALA A 152 1.70 28.91 -5.73
CA ALA A 152 1.14 27.58 -5.61
C ALA A 152 2.28 26.64 -5.18
N GLU A 153 2.12 25.98 -4.04
CA GLU A 153 3.10 25.00 -3.60
C GLU A 153 3.28 23.97 -4.72
N PRO A 154 4.53 23.54 -5.00
CA PRO A 154 4.75 22.52 -6.01
C PRO A 154 3.92 21.28 -5.64
N PRO A 155 3.27 20.64 -6.62
CA PRO A 155 2.43 19.50 -6.34
C PRO A 155 3.24 18.41 -5.62
N PRO A 156 2.60 17.65 -4.71
CA PRO A 156 3.28 16.58 -3.99
C PRO A 156 3.92 15.59 -4.99
N PRO A 157 5.09 15.02 -4.70
CA PRO A 157 5.73 14.13 -5.66
C PRO A 157 4.89 12.85 -5.85
N ALA A 158 4.92 12.31 -7.06
CA ALA A 158 4.14 11.13 -7.44
C ALA A 158 4.45 9.91 -6.55
N VAL A 159 3.52 8.96 -6.49
CA VAL A 159 3.68 7.71 -5.71
C VAL A 159 3.47 6.50 -6.60
N LEU A 160 4.18 5.40 -6.34
CA LEU A 160 4.04 4.18 -7.13
C LEU A 160 2.85 3.35 -6.62
N VAL A 161 1.85 3.18 -7.47
CA VAL A 161 0.66 2.38 -7.15
C VAL A 161 0.68 1.08 -7.95
N ASN A 162 0.76 -0.05 -7.25
CA ASN A 162 0.45 -1.35 -7.82
C ASN A 162 -1.08 -1.51 -7.90
N ARG A 163 -1.60 -1.40 -9.11
CA ARG A 163 -3.05 -1.46 -9.40
C ARG A 163 -3.58 -2.89 -9.42
N GLY A 164 -2.69 -3.88 -9.48
CA GLY A 164 -3.03 -5.29 -9.47
C GLY A 164 -2.64 -6.02 -10.74
N TRP A 165 -3.21 -7.20 -10.92
CA TRP A 165 -2.86 -8.12 -12.00
C TRP A 165 -3.73 -7.94 -13.23
N VAL A 166 -3.13 -8.05 -14.42
CA VAL A 166 -3.81 -8.11 -15.72
C VAL A 166 -3.28 -9.29 -16.54
N SER A 167 -4.15 -9.92 -17.33
CA SER A 167 -3.75 -11.04 -18.20
C SER A 167 -2.75 -10.60 -19.27
N LYS A 168 -1.92 -11.53 -19.75
CA LYS A 168 -0.91 -11.22 -20.79
C LYS A 168 -1.52 -10.64 -22.07
N LYS A 169 -2.75 -11.06 -22.41
CA LYS A 169 -3.49 -10.60 -23.60
C LYS A 169 -3.91 -9.13 -23.49
N LEU A 170 -4.02 -8.61 -22.27
CA LEU A 170 -4.46 -7.25 -21.95
C LEU A 170 -3.32 -6.44 -21.33
N GLY A 171 -2.07 -6.83 -21.56
CA GLY A 171 -0.90 -6.10 -21.06
C GLY A 171 -0.79 -4.70 -21.67
N ASP A 172 -1.00 -4.60 -22.98
CA ASP A 172 -0.97 -3.33 -23.72
C ASP A 172 -2.21 -2.49 -23.40
N GLN A 173 -1.99 -1.20 -23.13
CA GLN A 173 -3.04 -0.24 -22.78
C GLN A 173 -4.12 -0.13 -23.85
N LYS A 174 -3.76 -0.26 -25.14
CA LYS A 174 -4.72 -0.19 -26.25
C LYS A 174 -5.79 -1.28 -26.19
N ASP A 175 -5.46 -2.41 -25.57
CA ASP A 175 -6.34 -3.58 -25.47
C ASP A 175 -7.24 -3.49 -24.21
N ARG A 176 -7.06 -2.47 -23.36
CA ARG A 176 -7.80 -2.25 -22.10
C ARG A 176 -8.12 -0.77 -21.81
N PRO A 177 -8.83 -0.07 -22.70
CA PRO A 177 -9.13 1.36 -22.53
C PRO A 177 -9.93 1.66 -21.24
N GLU A 178 -10.80 0.74 -20.80
CA GLU A 178 -11.55 0.88 -19.55
C GLU A 178 -10.66 0.89 -18.29
N SER A 179 -9.40 0.47 -18.41
CA SER A 179 -8.42 0.49 -17.32
C SER A 179 -7.68 1.83 -17.18
N LEU A 180 -7.96 2.83 -18.03
CA LEU A 180 -7.20 4.07 -18.14
C LEU A 180 -8.09 5.28 -17.78
N PRO A 181 -8.44 5.47 -16.50
CA PRO A 181 -9.20 6.65 -16.10
C PRO A 181 -8.36 7.92 -16.35
N GLU A 182 -8.93 8.88 -17.08
CA GLU A 182 -8.27 10.16 -17.41
C GLU A 182 -8.48 11.24 -16.32
N GLY A 183 -9.53 11.10 -15.51
CA GLY A 183 -9.88 12.03 -14.43
C GLY A 183 -9.22 11.70 -13.09
N PRO A 184 -9.49 12.52 -12.05
CA PRO A 184 -9.00 12.26 -10.71
C PRO A 184 -9.61 10.97 -10.16
N VAL A 185 -8.77 10.13 -9.57
CA VAL A 185 -9.14 8.85 -8.96
C VAL A 185 -8.69 8.80 -7.52
N THR A 186 -9.50 8.21 -6.66
CA THR A 186 -9.12 7.89 -5.28
C THR A 186 -8.67 6.43 -5.22
N VAL A 187 -7.40 6.22 -4.91
CA VAL A 187 -6.82 4.90 -4.70
C VAL A 187 -6.82 4.62 -3.21
N GLU A 188 -7.56 3.59 -2.80
CA GLU A 188 -7.36 2.95 -1.50
C GLU A 188 -6.33 1.83 -1.62
N GLY A 189 -5.40 1.80 -0.68
CA GLY A 189 -4.34 0.79 -0.69
C GLY A 189 -3.62 0.63 0.64
N MET A 190 -2.64 -0.25 0.66
CA MET A 190 -1.73 -0.45 1.79
C MET A 190 -0.31 -0.12 1.39
N ILE A 191 0.39 0.60 2.26
CA ILE A 191 1.84 0.77 2.15
C ILE A 191 2.49 -0.55 2.54
N ARG A 192 3.33 -1.08 1.65
CA ARG A 192 4.02 -2.36 1.84
C ARG A 192 5.39 -2.37 1.21
N LYS A 193 6.32 -3.07 1.86
CA LYS A 193 7.58 -3.45 1.23
C LYS A 193 7.33 -4.57 0.21
N PRO A 194 7.59 -4.35 -1.09
CA PRO A 194 7.35 -5.39 -2.07
C PRO A 194 8.42 -6.50 -2.00
N TRP A 195 8.21 -7.60 -2.72
CA TRP A 195 9.16 -8.72 -2.69
C TRP A 195 10.48 -8.36 -3.39
N LYS A 196 11.58 -8.90 -2.86
CA LYS A 196 12.92 -8.74 -3.43
C LYS A 196 13.17 -9.79 -4.52
N LYS A 197 14.11 -9.49 -5.42
CA LYS A 197 14.60 -10.43 -6.43
C LYS A 197 15.29 -11.64 -5.78
N ASN A 198 15.14 -12.81 -6.39
CA ASN A 198 15.89 -14.02 -6.04
C ASN A 198 17.05 -14.20 -7.05
N MET A 199 17.98 -15.13 -6.78
CA MET A 199 19.13 -15.40 -7.67
C MET A 199 18.76 -15.89 -9.08
N PHE A 200 17.53 -16.37 -9.27
CA PHE A 200 17.02 -16.87 -10.56
C PHE A 200 16.18 -15.82 -11.31
N THR A 201 15.93 -14.66 -10.70
CA THR A 201 15.18 -13.57 -11.34
C THR A 201 16.16 -12.71 -12.13
N PRO A 202 15.95 -12.50 -13.44
CA PRO A 202 16.76 -11.57 -14.23
C PRO A 202 16.70 -10.14 -13.67
N ASP A 203 17.70 -9.34 -14.02
CA ASP A 203 17.68 -7.90 -13.73
C ASP A 203 16.63 -7.18 -14.59
N ASN A 204 16.03 -6.13 -14.05
CA ASN A 204 15.10 -5.28 -14.79
C ASN A 204 15.81 -4.62 -15.99
N ARG A 205 15.09 -4.43 -17.08
CA ARG A 205 15.54 -3.72 -18.30
C ARG A 205 14.61 -2.54 -18.59
N PRO A 206 14.80 -1.40 -17.90
CA PRO A 206 13.94 -0.22 -18.06
C PRO A 206 13.99 0.39 -19.46
N ASP A 207 15.11 0.23 -20.16
CA ASP A 207 15.35 0.70 -21.53
C ASP A 207 14.33 0.15 -22.55
N ILE A 208 13.80 -1.04 -22.29
CA ILE A 208 12.77 -1.70 -23.10
C ILE A 208 11.47 -1.94 -22.32
N GLY A 209 11.32 -1.33 -21.15
CA GLY A 209 10.10 -1.43 -20.33
C GLY A 209 9.86 -2.78 -19.65
N GLU A 210 10.88 -3.63 -19.53
CA GLU A 210 10.74 -4.95 -18.90
C GLU A 210 11.12 -4.93 -17.42
N PHE A 211 10.16 -5.20 -16.55
CA PHE A 211 10.39 -5.34 -15.11
C PHE A 211 10.06 -6.76 -14.65
N TYR A 212 10.99 -7.39 -13.95
CA TYR A 212 10.85 -8.75 -13.41
C TYR A 212 10.51 -8.72 -11.91
N PHE A 213 10.96 -7.67 -11.22
CA PHE A 213 10.71 -7.44 -9.80
C PHE A 213 10.51 -5.93 -9.50
N PRO A 214 9.79 -5.60 -8.42
CA PRO A 214 9.46 -4.24 -8.02
C PRO A 214 10.65 -3.61 -7.29
N ASP A 215 11.57 -3.06 -8.08
CA ASP A 215 12.64 -2.21 -7.55
C ASP A 215 12.11 -0.80 -7.33
N VAL A 216 11.61 -0.54 -6.12
CA VAL A 216 10.92 0.72 -5.78
C VAL A 216 11.80 1.93 -6.02
N GLU A 217 13.09 1.84 -5.68
CA GLU A 217 14.05 2.95 -5.86
C GLU A 217 14.31 3.22 -7.34
N GLN A 218 14.56 2.17 -8.14
CA GLN A 218 14.75 2.30 -9.58
C GLN A 218 13.49 2.87 -10.26
N MET A 219 12.32 2.31 -9.94
CA MET A 219 11.04 2.73 -10.54
C MET A 219 10.68 4.18 -10.15
N ALA A 220 10.97 4.57 -8.90
CA ALA A 220 10.75 5.93 -8.42
C ALA A 220 11.67 6.92 -9.16
N SER A 221 12.96 6.59 -9.28
CA SER A 221 13.93 7.40 -10.01
C SER A 221 13.56 7.61 -11.49
N LEU A 222 13.09 6.55 -12.17
CA LEU A 222 12.65 6.62 -13.57
C LEU A 222 11.43 7.52 -13.79
N THR A 223 10.53 7.57 -12.80
CA THR A 223 9.24 8.26 -12.92
C THR A 223 9.21 9.64 -12.28
N GLY A 224 10.23 9.97 -11.48
CA GLY A 224 10.22 11.15 -10.61
C GLY A 224 9.26 11.01 -9.43
N SER A 225 8.93 9.77 -9.06
CA SER A 225 8.06 9.47 -7.91
C SER A 225 8.88 9.39 -6.63
N GLN A 226 8.19 9.42 -5.49
CA GLN A 226 8.75 9.01 -4.21
C GLN A 226 8.93 7.48 -4.21
N PRO A 227 9.96 6.96 -3.52
CA PRO A 227 10.18 5.51 -3.41
C PRO A 227 9.23 4.87 -2.38
N ILE A 228 7.93 5.02 -2.64
CA ILE A 228 6.84 4.49 -1.84
C ILE A 228 6.03 3.57 -2.73
N TRP A 229 5.79 2.36 -2.24
CA TRP A 229 4.99 1.34 -2.92
C TRP A 229 3.64 1.17 -2.23
N ILE A 230 2.56 1.45 -2.96
CA ILE A 230 1.18 1.30 -2.51
C ILE A 230 0.56 0.14 -3.27
N GLU A 231 0.11 -0.90 -2.55
CA GLU A 231 -0.72 -1.95 -3.12
C GLU A 231 -2.18 -1.53 -3.08
N SER A 232 -2.81 -1.35 -4.24
CA SER A 232 -4.25 -1.05 -4.32
C SER A 232 -5.04 -2.22 -3.75
N THR A 233 -5.94 -1.89 -2.82
CA THR A 233 -6.78 -2.86 -2.14
C THR A 233 -8.19 -2.82 -2.67
N MET A 234 -8.73 -3.98 -2.98
CA MET A 234 -10.12 -4.13 -3.42
C MET A 234 -10.66 -5.48 -2.95
N GLU A 235 -11.96 -5.52 -2.65
CA GLU A 235 -12.69 -6.75 -2.33
C GLU A 235 -13.87 -6.93 -3.30
N PRO A 236 -13.59 -7.11 -4.60
CA PRO A 236 -14.63 -7.27 -5.61
C PRO A 236 -15.35 -8.62 -5.44
N GLY A 237 -16.65 -8.63 -5.73
CA GLY A 237 -17.40 -9.88 -5.81
C GLY A 237 -16.94 -10.77 -6.97
N LEU A 238 -17.22 -12.07 -6.94
CA LEU A 238 -16.80 -13.01 -8.00
C LEU A 238 -17.22 -12.54 -9.41
N LEU A 239 -18.47 -12.07 -9.55
CA LEU A 239 -18.99 -11.60 -10.83
C LEU A 239 -18.26 -10.33 -11.33
N GLU A 240 -17.92 -9.44 -10.41
CA GLU A 240 -17.17 -8.21 -10.68
C GLU A 240 -15.73 -8.52 -11.11
N VAL A 241 -15.06 -9.46 -10.45
CA VAL A 241 -13.72 -9.94 -10.86
C VAL A 241 -13.74 -10.43 -12.31
N LEU A 242 -14.75 -11.23 -12.68
CA LEU A 242 -14.88 -11.73 -14.06
C LEU A 242 -15.10 -10.59 -15.06
N GLU A 243 -15.90 -9.58 -14.69
CA GLU A 243 -16.10 -8.38 -15.52
C GLU A 243 -14.81 -7.57 -15.68
N MET A 244 -14.10 -7.30 -14.58
CA MET A 244 -12.81 -6.62 -14.58
C MET A 244 -11.79 -7.34 -15.45
N GLN A 245 -11.69 -8.67 -15.33
CA GLN A 245 -10.78 -9.49 -16.13
C GLN A 245 -11.10 -9.41 -17.63
N ARG A 246 -12.39 -9.42 -18.00
CA ARG A 246 -12.80 -9.24 -19.41
C ARG A 246 -12.47 -7.85 -19.94
N LYS A 247 -12.59 -6.83 -19.10
CA LYS A 247 -12.34 -5.41 -19.44
C LYS A 247 -10.87 -5.01 -19.32
N GLY A 248 -10.01 -5.88 -18.79
CA GLY A 248 -8.59 -5.60 -18.54
C GLY A 248 -8.35 -4.63 -17.40
N ILE A 249 -9.32 -4.45 -16.49
CA ILE A 249 -9.14 -3.65 -15.28
C ILE A 249 -8.24 -4.44 -14.32
N PRO A 250 -7.11 -3.88 -13.86
CA PRO A 250 -6.20 -4.56 -12.96
C PRO A 250 -6.89 -5.03 -11.68
N ILE A 251 -6.69 -6.30 -11.35
CA ILE A 251 -7.31 -6.91 -10.16
C ILE A 251 -6.30 -6.83 -9.02
N GLY A 252 -6.56 -5.90 -8.10
CA GLY A 252 -5.80 -5.70 -6.88
C GLY A 252 -5.91 -6.88 -5.92
N ARG A 253 -5.26 -6.74 -4.76
CA ARG A 253 -5.29 -7.76 -3.71
C ARG A 253 -6.25 -7.32 -2.61
N ALA A 254 -6.89 -8.28 -1.95
CA ALA A 254 -7.63 -7.98 -0.72
C ALA A 254 -6.70 -7.40 0.36
N ALA A 255 -7.28 -6.68 1.32
CA ALA A 255 -6.55 -6.07 2.42
C ALA A 255 -6.09 -7.11 3.46
N GLU A 256 -5.30 -8.10 3.06
CA GLU A 256 -4.91 -9.22 3.90
C GLU A 256 -3.53 -9.01 4.51
N VAL A 257 -3.38 -9.09 5.84
CA VAL A 257 -2.04 -9.20 6.43
C VAL A 257 -1.49 -10.59 6.14
N ASN A 258 -0.47 -10.65 5.29
CA ASN A 258 0.35 -11.83 5.15
C ASN A 258 1.62 -11.68 6.01
N LEU A 259 1.54 -12.19 7.25
CA LEU A 259 2.71 -12.36 8.09
C LEU A 259 3.66 -13.35 7.42
N ARG A 260 4.65 -12.82 6.71
CA ARG A 260 5.66 -13.64 6.03
C ARG A 260 6.44 -14.39 7.09
N ASN A 261 6.11 -15.67 7.21
CA ASN A 261 6.58 -16.51 8.29
C ASN A 261 8.05 -16.90 8.01
N ASN A 262 9.00 -16.22 8.64
CA ASN A 262 10.44 -16.41 8.41
C ASN A 262 10.97 -17.67 9.15
N HIS A 263 10.32 -18.83 8.96
CA HIS A 263 10.60 -20.07 9.70
C HIS A 263 11.85 -20.82 9.26
N ALA A 264 12.50 -20.46 8.16
CA ALA A 264 13.67 -21.19 7.67
C ALA A 264 14.98 -20.86 8.41
N GLN A 265 15.02 -19.79 9.24
CA GLN A 265 16.25 -19.42 9.96
C GLN A 265 16.50 -20.17 11.28
N TYR A 266 15.57 -21.02 11.75
CA TYR A 266 15.74 -21.72 13.04
C TYR A 266 16.02 -23.23 12.90
N ILE A 267 16.31 -23.73 11.70
CA ILE A 267 16.75 -25.12 11.51
C ILE A 267 18.25 -25.28 11.82
N PHE A 268 19.03 -24.19 11.91
CA PHE A 268 20.48 -24.23 12.17
C PHE A 268 20.90 -23.90 13.61
N THR A 269 19.98 -23.88 14.56
CA THR A 269 20.32 -23.77 15.99
C THR A 269 19.58 -24.82 16.81
N TRP A 270 19.95 -26.09 16.59
CA TRP A 270 19.83 -27.17 17.57
C TRP A 270 21.09 -28.03 17.49
#